data_AF-A0A6J4DZW8-F1
#
_entry.id   AF-A0A6J4DZW8-F1
#
_cell.length_a   1.000
_cell.length_b   1.000
_cell.length_c   1.000
_cell.angle_alpha   90.00
_cell.angle_beta   90.00
_cell.angle_gamma   90.00
#
_symmetry.space_group_name_H-M   'P 1'
#
loop_
_entity.id
_entity.type
_entity.pdbx_description
1 polymer ?
#
loop_
_entity_poly.entity_id
_entity_poly.type
_entity_poly.pdbx_seq_one_letter_code
_entity_poly.pdbx_strand_id
1 'polypeptide(L)'
;MSNQRQYPRTPMKCRIKISHESFGELFAQTRDLSDGGVYVRHPDLVALPLGTVVTGQVQDLPFEAPVLQMEIMRADGEGVGLRFLDR
;
A
#
# COMPACT_ATOMS: atom_id res chain seq x y z
N MET A 1 -2.02 -19.98 15.14
CA MET A 1 -2.56 -18.75 14.49
C MET A 1 -2.86 -19.09 13.04
N SER A 2 -4.14 -19.13 12.66
CA SER A 2 -4.56 -19.48 11.31
C SER A 2 -4.21 -18.36 10.33
N ASN A 3 -3.73 -18.73 9.15
CA ASN A 3 -3.49 -17.80 8.06
C ASN A 3 -4.85 -17.30 7.54
N GLN A 4 -5.22 -16.06 7.88
CA GLN A 4 -6.51 -15.45 7.49
C GLN A 4 -6.48 -14.86 6.06
N ARG A 5 -5.46 -15.19 5.25
CA ARG A 5 -5.33 -14.67 3.88
C ARG A 5 -6.35 -15.35 2.97
N GLN A 6 -7.20 -14.53 2.36
CA GLN A 6 -8.14 -14.96 1.33
C GLN A 6 -7.51 -15.01 -0.06
N TYR A 7 -6.44 -14.22 -0.31
CA TYR A 7 -5.81 -14.08 -1.62
C TYR A 7 -4.30 -14.37 -1.55
N PRO A 8 -3.73 -15.11 -2.52
CA PRO A 8 -2.29 -15.29 -2.62
C PRO A 8 -1.61 -13.94 -2.89
N ARG A 9 -0.41 -13.74 -2.35
CA ARG A 9 0.41 -12.54 -2.59
C ARG A 9 1.51 -12.86 -3.59
N THR A 10 1.58 -12.05 -4.64
CA THR A 10 2.61 -12.12 -5.67
C THR A 10 3.69 -11.08 -5.34
N PRO A 11 4.97 -11.48 -5.20
CA PRO A 11 6.07 -10.52 -5.09
C PRO A 11 6.07 -9.59 -6.29
N MET A 12 5.99 -8.29 -6.02
CA MET A 12 5.92 -7.28 -7.07
C MET A 12 6.53 -5.99 -6.56
N LYS A 13 7.59 -5.54 -7.23
CA LYS A 13 8.26 -4.27 -6.95
C LYS A 13 7.84 -3.26 -8.00
N CYS A 14 6.99 -2.33 -7.60
CA CYS A 14 6.56 -1.19 -8.39
C CYS A 14 6.84 0.08 -7.59
N ARG A 15 7.14 1.16 -8.32
CA ARG A 15 7.10 2.50 -7.73
C ARG A 15 5.64 2.87 -7.54
N ILE A 16 5.31 3.38 -6.36
CA ILE A 16 3.96 3.81 -6.01
C ILE A 16 4.03 5.21 -5.42
N LYS A 17 3.18 6.11 -5.92
CA LYS A 17 2.92 7.40 -5.30
C LYS A 17 1.86 7.17 -4.23
N ILE A 18 2.12 7.59 -3.00
CA ILE A 18 1.16 7.56 -1.89
C ILE A 18 0.86 8.99 -1.47
N SER A 19 -0.40 9.31 -1.21
CA SER A 19 -0.82 10.62 -0.74
C SER A 19 -1.64 10.54 0.55
N HIS A 20 -1.35 11.45 1.48
CA HIS A 20 -2.00 11.61 2.77
C HIS A 20 -1.82 13.04 3.27
N GLU A 21 -2.78 13.57 4.03
CA GLU A 21 -2.75 14.97 4.51
C GLU A 21 -1.51 15.32 5.35
N SER A 22 -0.95 14.35 6.09
CA SER A 22 0.18 14.59 7.00
C SER A 22 1.52 14.81 6.28
N PHE A 23 1.65 14.38 5.03
CA PHE A 23 2.90 14.46 4.27
C PHE A 23 2.74 14.90 2.81
N GLY A 24 1.52 15.16 2.35
CA GLY A 24 1.23 15.47 0.95
C GLY A 24 1.38 14.22 0.08
N GLU A 25 2.44 14.16 -0.73
CA GLU A 25 2.74 13.05 -1.62
C GLU A 25 4.14 12.51 -1.36
N LEU A 26 4.29 11.18 -1.37
CA LEU A 26 5.58 10.51 -1.31
C LEU A 26 5.66 9.39 -2.35
N PHE A 27 6.88 9.01 -2.72
CA PHE A 27 7.14 7.84 -3.56
C PHE A 27 7.71 6.71 -2.72
N ALA A 28 7.15 5.52 -2.86
CA ALA A 28 7.55 4.32 -2.15
C ALA A 28 7.71 3.13 -3.10
N GLN A 29 8.09 1.98 -2.55
CA GLN A 29 8.17 0.72 -3.29
C GLN A 29 7.22 -0.32 -2.70
N THR A 30 6.50 -1.01 -3.58
CA THR A 30 5.76 -2.21 -3.20
C THR A 30 6.73 -3.38 -2.96
N ARG A 31 6.38 -4.27 -2.02
CA ARG A 31 7.06 -5.58 -1.86
C ARG A 31 6.29 -6.68 -2.56
N ASP A 32 4.99 -6.72 -2.34
CA ASP A 32 4.07 -7.74 -2.79
C ASP A 32 2.65 -7.18 -2.93
N LEU A 33 1.84 -7.81 -3.77
CA LEU A 33 0.45 -7.44 -4.08
C LEU A 33 -0.45 -8.69 -4.04
N SER A 34 -1.70 -8.52 -3.64
CA SER A 34 -2.80 -9.46 -3.90
C SER A 34 -4.05 -8.69 -4.33
N ASP A 35 -5.10 -9.41 -4.76
CA ASP A 35 -6.39 -8.80 -5.12
C ASP A 35 -7.04 -8.03 -3.95
N GLY A 36 -6.60 -8.30 -2.72
CA GLY A 36 -7.11 -7.64 -1.53
C GLY A 36 -6.28 -6.47 -1.01
N GLY A 37 -5.07 -6.26 -1.53
CA GLY A 37 -4.22 -5.19 -1.03
C GLY A 37 -2.74 -5.38 -1.33
N VAL A 38 -1.94 -4.39 -0.91
CA VAL A 38 -0.53 -4.27 -1.25
C VAL A 38 0.32 -4.12 0.01
N TYR A 39 1.59 -4.50 -0.04
CA TYR A 39 2.56 -4.11 0.99
C TYR A 39 3.52 -3.06 0.42
N VAL A 40 3.71 -1.96 1.15
CA VAL A 40 4.52 -0.81 0.74
C VAL A 40 5.61 -0.54 1.78
N ARG A 41 6.85 -0.37 1.32
CA ARG A 41 8.01 -0.02 2.15
C ARG A 41 8.22 1.49 2.12
N HIS A 42 8.04 2.13 3.27
CA HIS A 42 8.42 3.53 3.48
C HIS A 42 8.37 3.86 4.99
N PRO A 43 9.41 4.49 5.57
CA PRO A 43 9.45 4.81 7.00
C PRO A 43 8.29 5.72 7.44
N ASP A 44 7.96 6.74 6.64
CA ASP A 44 6.87 7.67 7.00
C ASP A 44 5.49 7.01 7.04
N LEU A 45 5.29 5.90 6.30
CA LEU A 45 4.04 5.14 6.38
C LEU A 45 3.96 4.31 7.66
N VAL A 46 5.10 3.85 8.19
CA VAL A 46 5.16 3.09 9.45
C VAL A 46 4.75 3.96 10.63
N ALA A 47 4.95 5.29 10.54
CA ALA A 47 4.56 6.24 11.58
C ALA A 47 3.04 6.51 11.62
N LEU A 48 2.28 6.10 10.60
CA LEU A 48 0.84 6.32 10.56
C LEU A 48 0.07 5.29 11.41
N PRO A 49 -1.02 5.69 12.09
CA PRO A 49 -1.89 4.76 12.82
C PRO A 49 -2.52 3.69 11.94
N LEU A 50 -2.80 2.51 12.53
CA LEU A 50 -3.68 1.51 11.88
C LEU A 50 -5.07 2.10 11.64
N GLY A 51 -5.71 1.72 10.54
CA GLY A 51 -6.98 2.30 10.10
C GLY A 51 -6.85 3.60 9.31
N THR A 52 -5.64 4.18 9.21
CA THR A 52 -5.41 5.36 8.37
C THR A 52 -5.68 5.01 6.90
N VAL A 53 -6.44 5.88 6.23
CA VAL A 53 -6.73 5.76 4.80
C VAL A 53 -5.77 6.65 4.01
N VAL A 54 -5.12 6.06 3.02
CA VAL A 54 -4.24 6.75 2.08
C VAL A 54 -4.72 6.52 0.66
N THR A 55 -4.36 7.40 -0.26
CA THR A 55 -4.50 7.11 -1.70
C THR A 55 -3.18 6.61 -2.26
N GLY A 56 -3.23 5.72 -3.24
CA GLY A 56 -2.02 5.29 -3.94
C GLY A 56 -2.23 5.03 -5.41
N GLN A 57 -1.17 5.27 -6.18
CA GLN A 57 -1.18 5.13 -7.63
C GLN A 57 0.17 4.55 -8.08
N VAL A 58 0.13 3.41 -8.76
CA VAL A 58 1.34 2.83 -9.37
C VAL A 58 1.89 3.80 -10.42
N GLN A 59 3.21 3.94 -10.44
CA GLN A 59 3.92 4.85 -11.33
C GLN A 59 4.71 4.08 -12.37
N ASP A 60 5.27 4.81 -13.34
CA ASP A 60 6.17 4.28 -14.38
C ASP A 60 5.50 3.21 -15.28
N LEU A 61 4.17 3.23 -15.39
CA LEU A 61 3.43 2.45 -16.37
C LEU A 61 3.31 3.24 -17.70
N PRO A 62 3.12 2.54 -18.84
CA PRO A 62 2.89 3.19 -20.14
C PRO A 62 1.60 4.05 -20.19
N PHE A 63 0.75 3.93 -19.17
CA PHE A 63 -0.51 4.65 -19.00
C PHE A 63 -0.67 5.02 -17.52
N GLU A 64 -1.56 5.96 -17.23
CA GLU A 64 -1.83 6.36 -15.85
C GLU A 64 -2.58 5.24 -15.09
N ALA A 65 -1.99 4.77 -13.99
CA ALA A 65 -2.64 3.77 -13.15
C ALA A 65 -3.86 4.37 -12.43
N PRO A 66 -4.88 3.57 -12.09
CA PRO A 66 -5.95 4.04 -11.23
C PRO A 66 -5.42 4.47 -9.87
N VAL A 67 -6.04 5.52 -9.31
CA VAL A 67 -5.83 5.92 -7.92
C VAL A 67 -6.74 5.06 -7.04
N LEU A 68 -6.15 4.38 -6.05
CA LEU A 68 -6.86 3.49 -5.13
C LEU A 68 -6.86 4.08 -3.73
N GLN A 69 -8.00 4.00 -3.04
CA GLN A 69 -8.07 4.21 -1.59
C GLN A 69 -7.71 2.92 -0.85
N MET A 70 -6.85 3.06 0.16
CA MET A 70 -6.31 1.92 0.89
C MET A 70 -6.16 2.21 2.38
N GLU A 71 -6.45 1.21 3.21
CA GLU A 71 -6.38 1.30 4.67
C GLU A 71 -5.16 0.57 5.22
N ILE A 72 -4.45 1.18 6.17
CA ILE A 72 -3.35 0.54 6.90
C ILE A 72 -3.90 -0.53 7.84
N MET A 73 -3.65 -1.80 7.51
CA MET A 73 -4.06 -2.94 8.33
C MET A 73 -2.97 -3.42 9.29
N ARG A 74 -1.70 -3.16 8.95
CA ARG A 74 -0.54 -3.54 9.77
C ARG A 74 0.68 -2.69 9.40
N ALA A 75 1.58 -2.52 10.36
CA ALA A 75 2.91 -1.96 10.16
C ALA A 75 3.96 -2.88 10.80
N ASP A 76 5.15 -2.89 10.24
CA ASP A 76 6.35 -3.50 10.81
C ASP A 76 7.56 -2.58 10.58
N GLY A 77 8.77 -3.02 10.93
CA GLY A 77 9.98 -2.19 10.81
C GLY A 77 10.38 -1.84 9.37
N GLU A 78 9.79 -2.46 8.35
CA GLU A 78 10.11 -2.19 6.94
C GLU A 78 9.02 -1.38 6.20
N GLY A 79 7.78 -1.44 6.66
CA GLY A 79 6.66 -0.86 5.92
C GLY A 79 5.27 -1.26 6.43
N VAL A 80 4.28 -1.06 5.57
CA VAL A 80 2.87 -1.23 5.89
C VAL A 80 2.16 -2.20 4.95
N GLY A 81 1.24 -2.98 5.50
CA GLY A 81 0.26 -3.75 4.74
C GLY A 81 -1.02 -2.97 4.59
N LEU A 82 -1.38 -2.66 3.34
CA LEU A 82 -2.55 -1.89 2.96
C LEU A 82 -3.65 -2.82 2.40
N ARG A 83 -4.92 -2.53 2.71
CA ARG A 83 -6.10 -3.18 2.14
C ARG A 83 -6.83 -2.23 1.20
N PHE A 84 -7.26 -2.71 0.03
CA PHE A 84 -8.07 -1.91 -0.91
C PHE A 84 -9.49 -1.71 -0.36
N LEU A 85 -9.98 -0.47 -0.40
CA LEU A 85 -11.30 -0.10 0.12
C LEU A 85 -12.42 -0.21 -0.92
N ASP A 86 -12.17 0.23 -2.15
CA ASP A 86 -13.13 0.09 -3.25
C ASP A 86 -12.75 -1.10 -4.13
N ARG A 87 -13.72 -1.99 -4.36
CA ARG A 87 -13.64 -3.16 -5.24
C ARG A 87 -14.78 -3.14 -6.25
#